data_AF-A0A2V7U2P4-F1
#
_entry.id   AF-A0A2V7U2P4-F1
#
_cell.length_a   1.000
_cell.length_b   1.000
_cell.length_c   1.000
_cell.angle_alpha   90.00
_cell.angle_beta   90.00
_cell.angle_gamma   90.00
#
_symmetry.space_group_name_H-M   'P 1'
#
loop_
_entity.id
_entity.type
_entity.pdbx_description
1 polymer ?
#
loop_
_entity_poly.entity_id
_entity_poly.type
_entity_poly.pdbx_seq_one_letter_code
_entity_poly.pdbx_strand_id
1 'polypeptide(L)' 'FLETEDEYFDYAPAVVPPQGRWRIYGLGLPEPILKKVYHDNASRVLGLTG' A
#
# COMPACT_ATOMS: atom_id res chain seq x y z
N PHE A 1 -4.12 2.48 -0.75
CA PHE A 1 -4.23 1.29 -1.64
C PHE A 1 -4.40 0.05 -0.79
N LEU A 2 -3.46 -0.29 0.10
CA LEU A 2 -3.57 -1.54 0.85
C LEU A 2 -4.78 -1.56 1.78
N GLU A 3 -5.25 -0.41 2.27
CA GLU A 3 -6.40 -0.27 3.16
C GLU A 3 -7.73 -0.05 2.42
N THR A 4 -7.69 0.38 1.15
CA THR A 4 -8.91 0.70 0.40
C THR A 4 -9.40 -0.53 -0.36
N GLU A 5 -10.71 -0.62 -0.53
CA GLU A 5 -11.39 -1.65 -1.32
C GLU A 5 -11.56 -1.24 -2.79
N ASP A 6 -11.05 -0.08 -3.20
CA ASP A 6 -11.16 0.41 -4.58
C ASP A 6 -10.59 -0.61 -5.57
N GLU A 7 -11.37 -1.06 -6.56
CA GLU A 7 -10.87 -2.03 -7.54
C GLU A 7 -9.65 -1.50 -8.30
N TYR A 8 -9.64 -0.22 -8.68
CA TYR A 8 -8.44 0.49 -9.13
C TYR A 8 -8.65 2.01 -9.14
N PHE A 9 -7.54 2.76 -9.07
CA PHE A 9 -7.52 4.21 -9.30
C PHE A 9 -6.24 4.66 -10.03
N ASP A 10 -6.31 5.83 -10.65
CA ASP A 10 -5.17 6.43 -11.35
C ASP A 10 -4.11 6.91 -10.35
N TYR A 11 -2.84 6.63 -10.64
CA TYR A 11 -1.75 7.00 -9.75
C TYR A 11 -1.29 8.46 -9.88
N ALA A 12 -1.77 9.15 -10.91
CA ALA A 12 -1.51 10.56 -11.14
C ALA A 12 -2.79 11.25 -11.62
N PRO A 13 -3.06 12.51 -11.21
CA PRO A 13 -4.28 13.23 -11.60
C PRO A 13 -4.24 13.74 -13.06
N ALA A 14 -3.09 13.66 -13.72
CA ALA A 14 -2.92 14.15 -15.10
C ALA A 14 -3.53 13.17 -16.12
N VAL A 15 -4.21 13.71 -17.13
CA VAL A 15 -4.83 12.95 -18.24
C VAL A 15 -3.81 12.07 -18.97
N VAL A 16 -2.57 12.55 -19.07
CA VAL A 16 -1.43 11.76 -19.55
C VAL A 16 -0.46 11.60 -18.37
N PRO A 17 -0.38 10.39 -17.78
CA PRO A 17 0.44 10.17 -16.61
C PRO A 17 1.94 10.14 -16.97
N PRO A 18 2.83 10.54 -16.04
CA PRO A 18 4.24 10.80 -16.34
C PRO A 18 5.08 9.52 -16.57
N GLN A 19 4.57 8.34 -16.23
CA GLN A 19 5.30 7.07 -16.30
C GLN A 19 4.38 5.92 -16.73
N GLY A 20 3.87 5.97 -17.96
CA GLY A 20 2.97 4.92 -18.47
C GLY A 20 1.58 4.94 -17.81
N ARG A 21 0.64 4.16 -18.35
CA ARG A 21 -0.77 4.14 -17.89
C ARG A 21 -0.99 3.02 -16.87
N TRP A 22 -0.37 3.15 -15.71
CA TRP A 22 -0.58 2.22 -14.59
C TRP A 22 -1.83 2.57 -13.80
N ARG A 23 -2.34 1.56 -13.08
CA ARG A 23 -3.47 1.67 -12.14
C ARG A 23 -3.08 1.05 -10.82
N ILE A 24 -3.55 1.63 -9.71
CA ILE A 24 -3.34 1.11 -8.36
C ILE A 24 -4.66 0.48 -7.85
N TYR A 25 -4.70 -0.85 -7.73
CA TYR A 25 -5.69 -1.75 -7.09
C TYR A 25 -5.77 -1.82 -5.55
N GLY A 26 -6.81 -1.26 -4.94
CA GLY A 26 -7.08 -1.49 -3.52
C GLY A 26 -7.07 -2.97 -3.09
N LEU A 27 -6.51 -3.29 -1.92
CA LEU A 27 -6.50 -4.66 -1.36
C LEU A 27 -7.37 -4.85 -0.12
N GLY A 28 -7.90 -3.79 0.49
CA GLY A 28 -8.79 -3.86 1.64
C GLY A 28 -8.25 -4.67 2.82
N LEU A 29 -6.94 -4.60 3.09
CA LEU A 29 -6.31 -5.41 4.12
C LEU A 29 -6.80 -5.00 5.52
N PRO A 30 -7.12 -5.97 6.39
CA PRO A 30 -7.59 -5.66 7.74
C PRO A 30 -6.46 -5.11 8.61
N GLU A 31 -6.82 -4.33 9.63
CA GLU A 31 -5.89 -3.64 10.55
C GLU A 31 -4.75 -4.51 11.10
N PRO A 32 -4.99 -5.76 11.56
CA PRO A 32 -3.90 -6.61 12.06
C PRO A 32 -2.86 -6.97 11.00
N ILE A 33 -3.23 -6.97 9.72
CA ILE A 33 -2.31 -7.24 8.61
C ILE A 33 -1.59 -5.96 8.20
N LEU A 34 -2.29 -4.83 8.17
CA LEU A 34 -1.67 -3.53 7.93
C LEU A 34 -0.58 -3.24 8.96
N LYS A 35 -0.81 -3.55 10.23
CA LYS A 35 0.20 -3.41 11.30
C LYS A 35 1.47 -4.22 11.01
N LYS A 36 1.33 -5.44 10.48
CA LYS A 36 2.48 -6.27 10.08
C LYS A 36 3.24 -5.65 8.91
N VAL A 37 2.53 -5.15 7.91
CA VAL A 37 3.12 -4.56 6.71
C VAL A 37 3.85 -3.25 7.03
N TYR A 38 3.22 -2.37 7.81
CA TYR A 38 3.76 -1.05 8.10
C TYR A 38 4.78 -1.01 9.24
N HIS A 39 4.75 -1.97 10.17
CA HIS A 39 5.58 -1.90 11.37
C HIS A 39 6.18 -3.25 11.77
N ASP A 40 5.37 -4.23 12.17
CA ASP A 40 5.88 -5.35 12.98
C ASP A 40 6.95 -6.18 12.26
N ASN A 41 6.82 -6.35 10.93
CA ASN A 41 7.81 -7.04 10.14
C ASN A 41 9.14 -6.28 10.08
N ALA A 42 9.09 -4.97 9.86
CA ALA A 42 10.29 -4.14 9.82
C ALA A 42 10.98 -4.12 11.19
N SER A 43 10.21 -3.92 12.26
CA SER A 43 10.74 -3.90 13.63
C SER A 43 11.42 -5.21 13.99
N ARG A 44 10.85 -6.35 13.59
CA ARG A 44 11.48 -7.68 13.77
C ARG A 44 12.76 -7.83 12.97
N VAL A 45 12.76 -7.46 11.68
CA VAL A 45 13.93 -7.60 10.80
C VAL A 45 15.08 -6.69 11.24
N LEU A 46 14.76 -5.50 11.74
CA LEU A 46 15.74 -4.50 12.18
C LEU A 46 16.15 -4.63 13.65
N GLY A 47 15.58 -5.59 14.40
CA GLY A 47 15.89 -5.78 15.82
C GLY A 47 15.44 -4.64 16.73
N LEU A 48 14.38 -3.92 16.34
CA LEU A 48 13.83 -2.80 17.11
C LEU A 48 12.80 -3.24 18.16
N THR A 49 12.49 -4.53 18.21
CA THR A 49 11.63 -5.14 19.24
C THR A 49 12.49 -5.46 20.47
N GLY A 50 12.45 -4.58 21.47
CA GLY A 50 12.95 -4.83 22.84
C GLY A 50 11.85 -5.34 23.76
#